data_AF-A0A7C6LCD9-F1
#
_entry.id   AF-A0A7C6LCD9-F1
#
_cell.length_a   1.000
_cell.length_b   1.000
_cell.length_c   1.000
_cell.angle_alpha   90.00
_cell.angle_beta   90.00
_cell.angle_gamma   90.00
#
_symmetry.space_group_name_H-M   'P 1'
#
loop_
_entity.id
_entity.type
_entity.pdbx_description
1 polymer ?
#
loop_
_entity_poly.entity_id
_entity_poly.type
_entity_poly.pdbx_seq_one_letter_code
_entity_poly.pdbx_strand_id
1 'polypeptide(L)' 'MGRIKCQVEECYYNANQYCLADAIEVRSSGDNLVNSSDGTACETFRPKNSRKGDR' A
#
# COMPACT_ATOMS: atom_id res chain seq x y z
N MET A 1 -0.39 -7.67 18.46
CA MET A 1 -0.42 -7.29 17.03
C MET A 1 0.75 -6.35 16.74
N GLY A 2 1.54 -6.64 15.71
CA GLY A 2 2.56 -5.71 15.21
C GLY A 2 1.91 -4.54 14.48
N ARG A 3 2.49 -3.34 14.59
CA ARG A 3 2.06 -2.15 13.83
C ARG A 3 2.93 -2.01 12.58
N ILE A 4 2.33 -2.02 11.41
CA ILE A 4 3.03 -1.79 10.14
C ILE A 4 3.09 -0.28 9.90
N LYS A 5 4.30 0.26 9.70
CA LYS A 5 4.46 1.66 9.31
C LYS A 5 3.95 1.85 7.88
N CYS A 6 3.16 2.89 7.67
CA CYS A 6 2.69 3.30 6.35
C CYS A 6 2.91 4.80 6.24
N GLN A 7 3.84 5.23 5.39
CA GLN A 7 4.10 6.66 5.18
C GLN A 7 3.27 7.25 4.03
N VAL A 8 2.49 6.42 3.33
CA VAL A 8 1.62 6.87 2.24
C VAL A 8 0.40 7.56 2.86
N GLU A 9 0.43 8.89 2.94
CA GLU A 9 -0.60 9.70 3.61
C GLU A 9 -1.96 9.60 2.91
N GLU A 10 -1.95 9.33 1.61
CA GLU A 10 -3.12 9.12 0.75
C GLU A 10 -3.72 7.72 0.89
N CYS A 11 -3.05 6.79 1.59
CA CYS A 11 -3.58 5.44 1.78
C CYS A 11 -4.75 5.44 2.76
N TYR A 12 -5.90 4.90 2.37
CA TYR A 12 -7.12 4.78 3.17
C TYR A 12 -6.87 4.16 4.54
N TYR A 13 -5.99 3.16 4.60
CA TYR A 13 -5.63 2.46 5.82
C TYR A 13 -4.57 3.19 6.67
N ASN A 14 -4.05 4.34 6.22
CA ASN A 14 -3.11 5.13 6.99
C ASN A 14 -3.83 5.87 8.12
N ALA A 15 -3.49 5.49 9.36
CA ALA A 15 -3.81 6.24 10.56
C ALA A 15 -2.52 6.57 11.31
N ASN A 16 -2.19 7.87 11.40
CA ASN A 16 -1.01 8.39 12.09
C ASN A 16 0.29 7.68 11.68
N GLN A 17 0.53 7.51 10.38
CA GLN A 17 1.73 6.87 9.81
C GLN A 17 1.81 5.34 10.05
N TYR A 18 0.70 4.71 10.43
CA TYR A 18 0.58 3.26 10.56
C TYR A 18 -0.57 2.72 9.70
N CYS A 19 -0.38 1.54 9.13
CA CYS A 19 -1.41 0.81 8.39
C CYS A 19 -2.35 0.10 9.38
N LEU A 20 -3.65 0.30 9.23
CA LEU A 20 -4.71 -0.39 9.98
C LEU A 20 -5.43 -1.47 9.18
N ALA A 21 -4.91 -1.86 8.01
CA ALA A 21 -5.46 -2.99 7.28
C ALA A 21 -5.28 -4.29 8.09
N ASP A 22 -6.29 -5.16 8.09
CA ASP A 22 -6.25 -6.45 8.80
C ASP A 22 -5.12 -7.36 8.31
N ALA A 23 -4.81 -7.26 7.01
CA ALA A 23 -3.68 -7.91 6.37
C ALA A 23 -3.09 -6.97 5.32
N ILE A 24 -1.78 -7.08 5.09
CA ILE A 24 -1.12 -6.45 3.95
C ILE A 24 -0.74 -7.50 2.91
N GLU A 25 -0.90 -7.14 1.65
CA GLU A 25 -0.45 -7.90 0.50
C GLU A 25 0.62 -7.07 -0.22
N VAL A 26 1.81 -7.66 -0.34
CA VAL A 26 2.94 -7.06 -1.05
C VAL A 26 3.16 -7.86 -2.33
N ARG A 27 3.23 -7.15 -3.46
CA ARG A 27 3.46 -7.74 -4.79
C ARG A 27 4.61 -7.04 -5.48
N SER A 28 5.06 -7.63 -6.57
CA SER A 28 5.92 -6.95 -7.54
C SER A 28 5.23 -5.71 -8.10
N SER A 29 5.96 -4.60 -8.23
CA SER A 29 5.52 -3.47 -9.03
C SER A 29 5.75 -3.80 -10.51
N GLY A 30 4.70 -3.70 -11.34
CA GLY A 30 4.82 -3.86 -12.79
C GLY A 30 4.94 -5.31 -13.29
N ASP A 31 6.13 -5.69 -13.77
CA ASP A 31 6.38 -6.82 -14.68
C ASP A 31 6.60 -8.19 -13.99
N ASN A 32 6.28 -8.30 -12.70
CA ASN A 32 6.44 -9.52 -11.90
C ASN A 32 7.88 -9.99 -11.70
N LEU A 33 8.87 -9.12 -11.92
CA LEU A 33 10.28 -9.40 -11.64
C LEU A 33 10.81 -8.44 -10.56
N VAL A 34 11.23 -8.97 -9.42
CA VAL A 34 11.70 -8.16 -8.29
C VAL A 34 13.14 -8.52 -7.95
N ASN A 35 14.04 -7.56 -8.12
CA ASN A 35 15.46 -7.69 -7.74
C ASN A 35 15.90 -6.68 -6.67
N SER A 36 15.00 -5.78 -6.26
CA SER A 36 15.23 -4.78 -5.22
C SER A 36 13.92 -4.46 -4.49
N SER A 37 14.01 -3.81 -3.34
CA SER A 37 12.84 -3.32 -2.60
C SER A 37 11.97 -2.38 -3.42
N ASP A 38 12.56 -1.60 -4.32
CA ASP A 38 11.86 -0.63 -5.16
C ASP A 38 10.95 -1.32 -6.19
N GLY A 39 11.25 -2.59 -6.51
CA GLY A 39 10.41 -3.46 -7.33
C GLY A 39 9.21 -4.06 -6.57
N THR A 40 8.95 -3.65 -5.32
CA THR A 40 7.80 -4.11 -4.53
C THR A 40 6.76 -3.00 -4.36
N ALA A 41 5.49 -3.38 -4.31
CA ALA A 41 4.35 -2.49 -4.10
C ALA A 41 3.38 -3.07 -3.07
N CYS A 42 2.71 -2.19 -2.34
CA CYS A 42 1.62 -2.57 -1.43
C CYS A 42 0.32 -2.66 -2.23
N GLU A 43 -0.14 -3.88 -2.53
CA GLU A 43 -1.39 -4.14 -3.27
C GLU A 43 -2.63 -3.76 -2.45
N THR A 44 -2.50 -3.78 -1.12
CA THR A 44 -3.54 -3.34 -0.19
C THR A 44 -3.79 -1.82 -0.24
N PHE A 45 -2.94 -1.05 -0.93
CA PHE A 45 -3.14 0.39 -1.07
C PHE A 45 -4.52 0.70 -1.67
N ARG A 46 -5.23 1.65 -1.04
CA ARG A 46 -6.47 2.24 -1.53
C ARG A 46 -6.38 3.75 -1.33
N PRO A 47 -6.68 4.60 -2.33
CA PRO A 47 -6.61 6.04 -2.13
C PRO A 47 -7.78 6.53 -1.26
N LYS A 48 -7.49 7.36 -0.24
CA LYS A 48 -8.48 8.02 0.64
C LYS A 48 -9.56 8.76 -0.15
N ASN A 49 -9.13 9.45 -1.20
CA ASN A 49 -9.99 10.26 -2.07
C ASN A 49 -10.09 9.60 -3.44
N SER A 50 -10.64 8.38 -3.49
CA SER A 50 -10.98 7.72 -4.75
C SER A 50 -12.10 8.52 -5.45
N ARG A 51 -11.78 9.51 -6.29
CA ARG A 51 -12.74 9.93 -7.32
C ARG A 51 -12.93 8.72 -8.23
N LYS A 52 -14.16 8.22 -8.34
CA LYS A 52 -14.51 7.16 -9.32
C LYS A 52 -14.04 7.62 -10.71
N GLY A 53 -12.90 7.13 -11.21
CA GLY A 53 -12.40 7.59 -12.50
C GLY A 53 -11.14 6.92 -13.02
N ASP A 54 -10.18 6.59 -12.16
CA ASP A 54 -8.88 6.06 -12.60
C ASP A 54 -8.87 4.53 -12.50
N ARG A 55 -9.37 3.88 -13.55
CA ARG A 55 -9.23 2.45 -13.79
C ARG A 55 -8.58 2.24 -15.15
#